data_AF-A0A2D9NJ12-F1
#
_entry.id   AF-A0A2D9NJ12-F1
#
_cell.length_a   1.000
_cell.length_b   1.000
_cell.length_c   1.000
_cell.angle_alpha   90.00
_cell.angle_beta   90.00
_cell.angle_gamma   90.00
#
_symmetry.space_group_name_H-M   'P 1'
#
loop_
_entity.id
_entity.type
_entity.pdbx_description
1 polymer ?
#
loop_
_entity_poly.entity_id
_entity_poly.type
_entity_poly.pdbx_seq_one_letter_code
_entity_poly.pdbx_strand_id
1 'polypeptide(L)'
;MNQTKLLALVDRLLESDELEIKLFSRLPPRRLLEHIDISRIELYWITERTANNSVAPNLDKLMKIISLPADSNEIIIMDGFEWLIELHGNDKILNFLNDLSDNLQGTSKRLVIPLDALNFEKTWLSRFKKVIKHVNLDFNTDDVEVFEEKPAIINVADSEQNRIEFDLGVDGMPRLSMLSRLPKIGFTNSLLVKRILQWRRMGLDVSEVEPALNYDSEDAYALYSVIEEKVRRVVELENYLYHHKDKIDVKEFTTSLFRIKQLTGIDELEKKYYSN
;
A
#
# COMPACT_ATOMS: atom_id res chain seq x y z
N MET A 1 -5.09 16.80 6.09
CA MET A 1 -5.24 15.56 6.89
C MET A 1 -3.91 14.80 6.90
N ASN A 2 -3.43 14.27 8.03
CA ASN A 2 -2.17 13.50 8.05
C ASN A 2 -2.36 12.14 7.33
N GLN A 3 -1.38 11.73 6.52
CA GLN A 3 -1.40 10.51 5.71
C GLN A 3 -1.69 9.25 6.54
N THR A 4 -1.16 9.14 7.76
CA THR A 4 -1.48 8.01 8.66
C THR A 4 -2.97 7.93 9.00
N LYS A 5 -3.64 9.07 9.18
CA LYS A 5 -5.09 9.12 9.46
C LYS A 5 -5.91 8.70 8.24
N LEU A 6 -5.47 9.07 7.04
CA LEU A 6 -6.08 8.61 5.79
C LEU A 6 -6.01 7.08 5.68
N LEU A 7 -4.84 6.51 5.88
CA LEU A 7 -4.66 5.07 5.75
C LEU A 7 -5.45 4.30 6.81
N ALA A 8 -5.57 4.82 8.04
CA ALA A 8 -6.45 4.24 9.06
C ALA A 8 -7.95 4.36 8.70
N LEU A 9 -8.37 5.41 7.99
CA LEU A 9 -9.71 5.49 7.44
C LEU A 9 -9.94 4.42 6.36
N VAL A 10 -8.98 4.24 5.45
CA VAL A 10 -9.05 3.21 4.40
C VAL A 10 -9.15 1.82 5.02
N ASP A 11 -8.32 1.52 6.03
CA ASP A 11 -8.34 0.22 6.73
C ASP A 11 -9.71 -0.06 7.37
N ARG A 12 -10.36 0.94 7.97
CA ARG A 12 -11.72 0.79 8.49
C ARG A 12 -12.77 0.60 7.41
N LEU A 13 -12.63 1.26 6.26
CA LEU A 13 -13.56 1.07 5.15
C LEU A 13 -13.46 -0.34 4.55
N LEU A 14 -12.27 -0.94 4.58
CA LEU A 14 -12.03 -2.32 4.17
C LEU A 14 -12.74 -3.35 5.04
N GLU A 15 -13.20 -3.00 6.25
CA GLU A 15 -13.99 -3.92 7.10
C GLU A 15 -15.39 -4.19 6.53
N SER A 16 -15.87 -3.38 5.58
CA SER A 16 -17.16 -3.56 4.92
C SER A 16 -17.00 -4.32 3.60
N ASP A 17 -17.57 -5.52 3.53
CA ASP A 17 -17.49 -6.37 2.33
C ASP A 17 -18.35 -5.87 1.14
N GLU A 18 -19.22 -4.88 1.36
CA GLU A 18 -20.10 -4.32 0.33
C GLU A 18 -19.48 -3.15 -0.45
N LEU A 19 -18.27 -2.73 -0.09
CA LEU A 19 -17.60 -1.55 -0.65
C LEU A 19 -16.38 -1.96 -1.48
N GLU A 20 -16.38 -1.58 -2.76
CA GLU A 20 -15.17 -1.61 -3.57
C GLU A 20 -14.36 -0.34 -3.35
N ILE A 21 -13.08 -0.48 -3.03
CA ILE A 21 -12.21 0.66 -2.75
C ILE A 21 -11.17 0.80 -3.86
N LYS A 22 -11.19 1.97 -4.53
CA LYS A 22 -10.11 2.42 -5.40
C LYS A 22 -9.23 3.42 -4.65
N LEU A 23 -7.95 3.14 -4.51
CA LEU A 23 -7.00 4.04 -3.85
C LEU A 23 -6.00 4.59 -4.86
N PHE A 24 -6.04 5.89 -5.10
CA PHE A 24 -4.97 6.62 -5.76
C PHE A 24 -4.04 7.20 -4.69
N SER A 25 -2.77 6.84 -4.72
CA SER A 25 -1.80 7.37 -3.76
C SER A 25 -0.45 7.64 -4.40
N ARG A 26 0.24 8.67 -3.89
CA ARG A 26 1.64 8.91 -4.20
C ARG A 26 2.59 7.93 -3.51
N LEU A 27 2.14 7.26 -2.44
CA LEU A 27 3.00 6.33 -1.72
C LEU A 27 3.28 5.10 -2.58
N PRO A 28 4.56 4.71 -2.70
CA PRO A 28 4.90 3.49 -3.38
C PRO A 28 4.31 2.33 -2.56
N PRO A 29 3.80 1.28 -3.19
CA PRO A 29 2.85 0.45 -2.44
C PRO A 29 3.43 -0.52 -1.45
N ARG A 30 4.74 -0.76 -1.55
CA ARG A 30 5.51 -1.34 -0.44
C ARG A 30 5.29 -0.58 0.88
N ARG A 31 5.15 0.75 0.83
CA ARG A 31 4.83 1.58 2.00
C ARG A 31 3.36 1.51 2.38
N LEU A 32 2.45 1.25 1.44
CA LEU A 32 1.03 1.09 1.75
C LEU A 32 0.74 -0.23 2.45
N LEU A 33 1.46 -1.31 2.10
CA LEU A 33 1.43 -2.60 2.82
C LEU A 33 1.71 -2.45 4.33
N GLU A 34 2.46 -1.41 4.71
CA GLU A 34 2.72 -1.07 6.10
C GLU A 34 1.48 -0.67 6.88
N HIS A 35 0.43 -0.23 6.19
CA HIS A 35 -0.72 0.43 6.80
C HIS A 35 -2.07 -0.20 6.45
N ILE A 36 -2.24 -0.78 5.27
CA ILE A 36 -3.52 -1.33 4.78
C ILE A 36 -3.33 -2.66 4.04
N ASP A 37 -4.37 -3.49 4.03
CA ASP A 37 -4.42 -4.68 3.19
C ASP A 37 -4.72 -4.28 1.74
N ILE A 38 -3.68 -4.29 0.90
CA ILE A 38 -3.79 -3.89 -0.49
C ILE A 38 -4.46 -4.95 -1.39
N SER A 39 -4.67 -6.18 -0.91
CA SER A 39 -5.30 -7.25 -1.72
C SER A 39 -6.78 -6.98 -1.96
N ARG A 40 -7.40 -6.20 -1.08
CA ARG A 40 -8.83 -5.87 -1.07
C ARG A 40 -9.14 -4.51 -1.70
N ILE A 41 -8.13 -3.83 -2.26
CA ILE A 41 -8.30 -2.52 -2.90
C ILE A 41 -7.75 -2.55 -4.32
N GLU A 42 -8.37 -1.78 -5.19
CA GLU A 42 -7.82 -1.49 -6.50
C GLU A 42 -6.89 -0.27 -6.38
N LEU A 43 -5.59 -0.54 -6.36
CA LEU A 43 -4.56 0.46 -6.05
C LEU A 43 -3.97 1.07 -7.33
N TYR A 44 -3.86 2.40 -7.34
CA TYR A 44 -3.23 3.21 -8.37
C TYR A 44 -2.11 4.07 -7.77
N TRP A 45 -0.87 3.75 -8.08
CA TRP A 45 0.30 4.53 -7.65
C TRP A 45 0.52 5.73 -8.58
N ILE A 46 0.25 6.94 -8.11
CA ILE A 46 0.46 8.14 -8.90
C ILE A 46 1.96 8.48 -8.95
N THR A 47 2.57 8.28 -10.10
CA THR A 47 4.01 8.51 -10.32
C THR A 47 4.33 8.67 -11.82
N GLU A 48 5.42 9.37 -12.13
CA GLU A 48 5.99 9.41 -13.49
C GLU A 48 6.70 8.10 -13.88
N ARG A 49 6.97 7.23 -12.90
CA ARG A 49 7.65 5.96 -13.13
C ARG A 49 6.72 4.97 -13.82
N THR A 50 7.25 4.21 -14.77
CA THR A 50 6.51 3.12 -15.42
C THR A 50 6.58 1.84 -14.59
N ALA A 51 5.45 1.44 -14.03
CA ALA A 51 5.29 0.21 -13.24
C ALA A 51 3.84 -0.33 -13.37
N ASN A 52 3.60 -1.59 -13.01
CA ASN A 52 2.24 -2.08 -12.84
C ASN A 52 1.50 -1.26 -11.79
N ASN A 53 0.22 -1.00 -12.04
CA ASN A 53 -0.64 -0.14 -11.22
C ASN A 53 -0.14 1.30 -11.06
N SER A 54 0.87 1.73 -11.83
CA SER A 54 1.29 3.13 -11.87
C SER A 54 0.40 3.95 -12.80
N VAL A 55 0.12 5.19 -12.40
CA VAL A 55 -0.61 6.17 -13.20
C VAL A 55 0.20 7.44 -13.21
N ALA A 56 0.55 7.91 -14.42
CA ALA A 56 1.16 9.22 -14.58
C ALA A 56 0.23 10.29 -13.98
N PRO A 57 0.77 11.37 -13.36
CA PRO A 57 -0.03 12.45 -12.76
C PRO A 57 -0.67 13.32 -13.85
N ASN A 58 -1.55 12.72 -14.65
CA ASN A 58 -2.21 13.32 -15.81
C ASN A 58 -3.72 13.26 -15.59
N LEU A 59 -4.38 14.42 -15.65
CA LEU A 59 -5.79 14.56 -15.32
C LEU A 59 -6.71 13.74 -16.26
N ASP A 60 -6.40 13.66 -17.54
CA ASP A 60 -7.20 12.90 -18.51
C ASP A 60 -7.15 11.39 -18.22
N LYS A 61 -5.96 10.88 -17.87
CA LYS A 61 -5.79 9.48 -17.45
C LYS A 61 -6.55 9.18 -16.15
N LEU A 62 -6.44 10.07 -15.16
CA LEU A 62 -7.15 9.92 -13.88
C LEU A 62 -8.67 9.94 -14.10
N MET A 63 -9.18 10.90 -14.88
CA MET A 63 -10.60 10.97 -15.27
C MET A 63 -11.07 9.66 -15.89
N LYS A 64 -10.32 9.16 -16.88
CA LYS A 64 -10.68 7.93 -17.59
C LYS A 64 -10.82 6.74 -16.65
N ILE A 65 -9.89 6.58 -15.71
CA ILE A 65 -9.90 5.47 -14.74
C ILE A 65 -11.07 5.62 -13.76
N ILE A 66 -11.28 6.81 -13.23
CA ILE A 66 -12.37 7.10 -12.27
C ILE A 66 -13.75 6.89 -12.89
N SER A 67 -13.90 7.24 -14.17
CA SER A 67 -15.16 7.11 -14.91
C SER A 67 -15.46 5.69 -15.41
N LEU A 68 -14.54 4.71 -15.26
CA LEU A 68 -14.82 3.31 -15.66
C LEU A 68 -15.99 2.75 -14.87
N PRO A 69 -17.03 2.14 -15.49
CA PRO A 69 -18.21 1.66 -14.76
C PRO A 69 -17.84 0.70 -13.63
N ALA A 70 -18.60 0.76 -12.53
CA ALA A 70 -18.49 -0.13 -11.38
C ALA A 70 -19.85 -0.78 -11.12
N ASP A 71 -19.84 -2.07 -10.79
CA ASP A 71 -21.07 -2.86 -10.58
C ASP A 71 -21.65 -2.69 -9.16
N SER A 72 -20.85 -2.15 -8.24
CA SER A 72 -21.18 -2.02 -6.81
C SER A 72 -20.98 -0.58 -6.29
N ASN A 73 -21.09 -0.41 -4.97
CA ASN A 73 -20.81 0.87 -4.32
C ASN A 73 -19.30 1.07 -4.21
N GLU A 74 -18.77 1.94 -5.07
CA GLU A 74 -17.33 2.22 -5.14
C GLU A 74 -16.96 3.48 -4.36
N ILE A 75 -15.97 3.37 -3.47
CA ILE A 75 -15.34 4.51 -2.83
C ILE A 75 -13.97 4.72 -3.46
N ILE A 76 -13.80 5.88 -4.08
CA ILE A 76 -12.54 6.31 -4.68
C ILE A 76 -11.86 7.25 -3.70
N ILE A 77 -10.63 6.94 -3.32
CA ILE A 77 -9.82 7.76 -2.42
C ILE A 77 -8.63 8.29 -3.21
N MET A 78 -8.42 9.60 -3.22
CA MET A 78 -7.32 10.23 -3.97
C MET A 78 -6.39 11.02 -3.06
N ASP A 79 -5.31 10.38 -2.62
CA ASP A 79 -4.23 10.99 -1.85
C ASP A 79 -3.27 11.80 -2.73
N GLY A 80 -2.68 12.86 -2.17
CA GLY A 80 -1.70 13.71 -2.86
C GLY A 80 -2.31 14.69 -3.87
N PHE A 81 -3.53 15.14 -3.64
CA PHE A 81 -4.22 16.08 -4.53
C PHE A 81 -3.55 17.46 -4.59
N GLU A 82 -2.94 17.90 -3.49
CA GLU A 82 -2.09 19.10 -3.40
C GLU A 82 -1.04 19.10 -4.52
N TRP A 83 -0.40 17.95 -4.75
CA TRP A 83 0.63 17.83 -5.77
C TRP A 83 0.07 17.94 -7.20
N LEU A 84 -1.14 17.43 -7.45
CA LEU A 84 -1.79 17.61 -8.75
C LEU A 84 -2.10 19.09 -9.01
N ILE A 85 -2.45 19.84 -7.97
CA ILE A 85 -2.66 21.30 -8.04
C ILE A 85 -1.36 22.02 -8.37
N GLU A 86 -0.26 21.66 -7.70
CA GLU A 86 1.06 22.22 -8.01
C GLU A 86 1.47 21.96 -9.46
N LEU A 87 1.18 20.75 -9.98
CA LEU A 87 1.59 20.34 -11.32
C LEU A 87 0.76 20.98 -12.43
N HIS A 88 -0.57 21.05 -12.27
CA HIS A 88 -1.49 21.47 -13.34
C HIS A 88 -2.01 22.89 -13.18
N GLY A 89 -1.90 23.47 -11.99
CA GLY A 89 -2.43 24.77 -11.65
C GLY A 89 -3.90 24.75 -11.22
N ASN A 90 -4.27 25.76 -10.44
CA ASN A 90 -5.56 25.89 -9.76
C ASN A 90 -6.78 25.79 -10.68
N ASP A 91 -6.77 26.48 -11.83
CA ASP A 91 -7.94 26.57 -12.71
C ASP A 91 -8.19 25.24 -13.45
N LYS A 92 -7.13 24.55 -13.89
CA LYS A 92 -7.27 23.24 -14.54
C LYS A 92 -7.84 22.19 -13.57
N ILE A 93 -7.40 22.23 -12.32
CA ILE A 93 -7.94 21.35 -11.29
C ILE A 93 -9.41 21.64 -10.99
N LEU A 94 -9.82 22.91 -10.92
CA LEU A 94 -11.24 23.23 -10.73
C LEU A 94 -12.10 22.71 -11.88
N ASN A 95 -11.65 22.84 -13.13
CA ASN A 95 -12.36 22.27 -14.27
C ASN A 95 -12.44 20.75 -14.19
N PHE A 96 -11.30 20.09 -13.91
CA PHE A 96 -11.25 18.64 -13.70
C PHE A 96 -12.20 18.16 -12.61
N LEU A 97 -12.34 18.90 -11.50
CA LEU A 97 -13.26 18.56 -10.42
C LEU A 97 -14.73 18.78 -10.80
N ASN A 98 -15.04 19.80 -11.59
CA ASN A 98 -16.40 19.99 -12.12
C ASN A 98 -16.77 18.80 -13.01
N ASP A 99 -15.88 18.46 -13.95
CA ASP A 99 -16.07 17.34 -14.85
C ASP A 99 -16.22 16.02 -14.05
N LEU A 100 -15.42 15.82 -13.00
CA LEU A 100 -15.54 14.64 -12.12
C LEU A 100 -16.87 14.64 -11.38
N SER A 101 -17.29 15.77 -10.82
CA SER A 101 -18.57 15.89 -10.12
C SER A 101 -19.73 15.53 -11.03
N ASP A 102 -19.71 16.02 -12.27
CA ASP A 102 -20.74 15.72 -13.27
C ASP A 102 -20.73 14.23 -13.66
N ASN A 103 -19.55 13.62 -13.82
CA ASN A 103 -19.42 12.19 -14.11
C ASN A 103 -19.88 11.28 -12.97
N LEU A 104 -19.70 11.70 -11.71
CA LEU A 104 -20.10 10.93 -10.53
C LEU A 104 -21.57 11.12 -10.18
N GLN A 105 -22.22 12.17 -10.71
CA GLN A 105 -23.60 12.49 -10.39
C GLN A 105 -24.55 11.36 -10.82
N GLY A 106 -25.38 10.89 -9.89
CA GLY A 106 -26.34 9.81 -10.13
C GLY A 106 -25.73 8.41 -10.15
N THR A 107 -24.43 8.27 -9.90
CA THR A 107 -23.75 6.98 -9.74
C THR A 107 -23.69 6.55 -8.27
N SER A 108 -23.40 5.28 -8.02
CA SER A 108 -23.10 4.72 -6.68
C SER A 108 -21.72 5.11 -6.15
N LYS A 109 -20.92 5.83 -6.96
CA LYS A 109 -19.53 6.12 -6.69
C LYS A 109 -19.36 7.35 -5.83
N ARG A 110 -18.38 7.32 -4.93
CA ARG A 110 -18.01 8.49 -4.12
C ARG A 110 -16.51 8.73 -4.14
N LEU A 111 -16.12 9.92 -4.57
CA LEU A 111 -14.73 10.39 -4.51
C LEU A 111 -14.47 11.12 -3.19
N VAL A 112 -13.41 10.69 -2.50
CA VAL A 112 -12.91 11.28 -1.26
C VAL A 112 -11.52 11.83 -1.51
N ILE A 113 -11.40 13.15 -1.40
CA ILE A 113 -10.12 13.85 -1.52
C ILE A 113 -9.74 14.36 -0.12
N PRO A 114 -8.69 13.82 0.51
CA PRO A 114 -8.11 14.41 1.70
C PRO A 114 -7.38 15.69 1.29
N LEU A 115 -7.68 16.79 1.98
CA LEU A 115 -6.96 18.05 1.79
C LEU A 115 -6.60 18.68 3.12
N ASP A 116 -5.52 19.46 3.14
CA ASP A 116 -5.30 20.46 4.19
C ASP A 116 -5.73 21.84 3.70
N ALA A 117 -6.83 22.36 4.25
CA ALA A 117 -7.34 23.67 3.87
C ALA A 117 -6.37 24.83 4.19
N LEU A 118 -5.36 24.63 5.04
CA LEU A 118 -4.37 25.66 5.32
C LEU A 118 -3.38 25.87 4.17
N ASN A 119 -3.24 24.90 3.27
CA ASN A 119 -2.30 24.94 2.15
C ASN A 119 -2.83 25.72 0.94
N PHE A 120 -4.07 26.23 0.99
CA PHE A 120 -4.73 26.82 -0.17
C PHE A 120 -5.21 28.25 0.06
N GLU A 121 -5.22 29.02 -1.01
CA GLU A 121 -5.79 30.36 -1.01
C GLU A 121 -7.30 30.32 -0.71
N LYS A 122 -7.77 31.26 0.12
CA LYS A 122 -9.18 31.33 0.56
C LYS A 122 -10.16 31.44 -0.60
N THR A 123 -9.81 32.17 -1.65
CA THR A 123 -10.61 32.38 -2.86
C THR A 123 -10.79 31.08 -3.63
N TRP A 124 -9.69 30.33 -3.82
CA TRP A 124 -9.72 29.03 -4.49
C TRP A 124 -10.50 28.00 -3.67
N LEU A 125 -10.28 27.91 -2.36
CA LEU A 125 -11.04 27.03 -1.47
C LEU A 125 -12.54 27.30 -1.50
N SER A 126 -12.93 28.58 -1.58
CA SER A 126 -14.35 28.94 -1.69
C SER A 126 -14.96 28.42 -2.99
N ARG A 127 -14.21 28.44 -4.11
CA ARG A 127 -14.65 27.84 -5.38
C ARG A 127 -14.70 26.32 -5.28
N PHE A 128 -13.64 25.71 -4.77
CA PHE A 128 -13.54 24.26 -4.55
C PHE A 128 -14.72 23.72 -3.73
N LYS A 129 -15.05 24.38 -2.61
CA LYS A 129 -16.19 24.01 -1.73
C LYS A 129 -17.58 24.15 -2.38
N LYS A 130 -17.70 24.83 -3.52
CA LYS A 130 -18.97 24.89 -4.29
C LYS A 130 -19.15 23.67 -5.19
N VAL A 131 -18.06 23.05 -5.61
CA VAL A 131 -18.06 21.88 -6.49
C VAL A 131 -18.27 20.60 -5.69
N ILE A 132 -17.68 20.53 -4.49
CA ILE A 132 -17.69 19.32 -3.68
C ILE A 132 -18.50 19.46 -2.38
N LYS A 133 -19.10 18.36 -1.93
CA LYS A 133 -19.60 18.25 -0.56
C LYS A 133 -18.41 18.08 0.39
N HIS A 134 -18.20 19.05 1.27
CA HIS A 134 -17.13 18.98 2.27
C HIS A 134 -17.66 18.38 3.57
N VAL A 135 -16.85 17.53 4.20
CA VAL A 135 -17.08 17.01 5.55
C VAL A 135 -15.86 17.37 6.39
N ASN A 136 -16.06 18.12 7.47
CA ASN A 136 -14.99 18.31 8.45
C ASN A 136 -14.92 17.06 9.32
N LEU A 137 -13.81 16.34 9.22
CA LEU A 137 -13.54 15.20 10.08
C LEU A 137 -12.68 15.70 11.23
N ASP A 138 -13.34 16.15 12.31
CA ASP A 138 -12.69 16.46 13.58
C ASP A 138 -12.32 15.13 14.26
N PHE A 139 -11.16 14.58 13.91
CA PHE A 139 -10.62 13.40 14.58
C PHE A 139 -9.91 13.82 15.87
N ASN A 140 -10.47 13.45 17.02
CA ASN A 140 -9.83 13.59 18.34
C ASN A 140 -8.37 13.10 18.27
N THR A 141 -7.46 13.96 18.73
CA THR A 141 -6.00 13.84 18.60
C THR A 141 -5.32 12.98 19.67
N ASP A 142 -6.06 12.28 20.51
CA ASP A 142 -5.49 11.74 21.75
C ASP A 142 -4.80 10.36 21.64
N ASP A 143 -4.86 9.66 20.51
CA ASP A 143 -4.28 8.30 20.38
C ASP A 143 -3.24 8.13 19.26
N VAL A 144 -2.47 9.16 18.93
CA VAL A 144 -1.29 9.00 18.07
C VAL A 144 -0.09 9.67 18.73
N GLU A 145 0.74 8.89 19.43
CA GLU A 145 2.11 9.29 19.74
C GLU A 145 2.82 9.61 18.41
N VAL A 146 2.97 10.91 18.14
CA VAL A 146 3.77 11.43 17.04
C VAL A 146 5.23 11.18 17.39
N PHE A 147 5.81 10.13 16.83
CA PHE A 147 7.26 10.06 16.72
C PHE A 147 7.68 11.01 15.62
N GLU A 148 8.28 12.15 16.00
CA GLU A 148 9.08 12.96 15.08
C GLU A 148 10.24 12.11 14.55
N GLU A 149 10.09 11.50 13.38
CA GLU A 149 11.25 11.05 12.61
C GLU A 149 12.02 12.29 12.16
N LYS A 150 13.09 12.63 12.90
CA LYS A 150 14.17 13.45 12.35
C LYS A 150 14.67 12.74 11.08
N PRO A 151 14.86 13.45 9.96
CA PRO A 151 15.29 12.81 8.73
C PRO A 151 16.72 12.32 8.93
N ALA A 152 16.87 11.01 9.15
CA ALA A 152 18.14 10.36 8.91
C ALA A 152 18.34 10.42 7.40
N ILE A 153 19.34 11.19 6.96
CA ILE A 153 19.83 11.21 5.58
C ILE A 153 20.37 9.79 5.31
N ILE A 154 19.52 8.92 4.81
CA ILE A 154 19.93 7.69 4.16
C ILE A 154 20.24 8.12 2.74
N ASN A 155 21.52 8.20 2.41
CA ASN A 155 21.99 8.27 1.04
C ASN A 155 21.55 6.97 0.34
N VAL A 156 20.34 6.96 -0.21
CA VAL A 156 19.93 5.99 -1.21
C VAL A 156 20.64 6.44 -2.47
N ALA A 157 21.84 5.90 -2.69
CA ALA A 157 22.43 5.89 -4.00
C ALA A 157 21.38 5.27 -4.94
N ASP A 158 20.97 6.05 -5.94
CA ASP A 158 20.18 5.59 -7.09
C ASP A 158 20.86 4.35 -7.66
N SER A 159 20.37 3.18 -7.28
CA SER A 159 20.46 2.02 -8.15
C SER A 159 19.29 2.11 -9.12
N GLU A 160 19.57 2.75 -10.25
CA GLU A 160 18.81 2.57 -11.48
C GLU A 160 18.64 1.05 -11.70
N GLN A 161 17.42 0.50 -11.53
CA GLN A 161 16.88 -0.74 -12.16
C GLN A 161 15.72 -1.43 -11.43
N ASN A 162 15.15 -0.89 -10.35
CA ASN A 162 13.92 -1.49 -9.81
C ASN A 162 12.66 -0.91 -10.48
N ARG A 163 12.29 -1.50 -11.62
CA ARG A 163 10.88 -1.54 -12.07
C ARG A 163 10.09 -2.26 -10.97
N ILE A 164 9.48 -1.52 -10.06
CA ILE A 164 8.63 -2.11 -9.02
C ILE A 164 7.26 -2.32 -9.66
N GLU A 165 7.13 -3.37 -10.46
CA GLU A 165 5.83 -3.92 -10.84
C GLU A 165 5.14 -4.47 -9.59
N PHE A 166 3.91 -4.08 -9.37
CA PHE A 166 2.99 -4.98 -8.69
C PHE A 166 2.52 -6.03 -9.66
N ASP A 167 3.03 -7.22 -9.49
CA ASP A 167 2.26 -8.38 -9.90
C ASP A 167 1.38 -8.76 -8.71
N LEU A 168 0.08 -8.79 -8.94
CA LEU A 168 -0.75 -9.71 -8.16
C LEU A 168 -0.26 -11.11 -8.51
N GLY A 169 -0.09 -11.94 -7.50
CA GLY A 169 0.22 -13.34 -7.71
C GLY A 169 -0.90 -14.04 -8.48
N VAL A 170 -0.62 -15.25 -8.98
CA VAL A 170 -1.64 -16.10 -9.62
C VAL A 170 -2.83 -16.43 -8.71
N ASP A 171 -2.66 -16.24 -7.40
CA ASP A 171 -3.64 -16.40 -6.33
C ASP A 171 -4.41 -15.11 -5.99
N GLY A 172 -4.16 -14.00 -6.71
CA GLY A 172 -4.75 -12.69 -6.43
C GLY A 172 -4.16 -12.00 -5.19
N MET A 173 -3.21 -12.62 -4.52
CA MET A 173 -2.54 -12.05 -3.35
C MET A 173 -1.41 -11.13 -3.80
N PRO A 174 -1.05 -10.09 -3.02
CA PRO A 174 0.11 -9.28 -3.31
C PRO A 174 1.37 -10.15 -3.30
N ARG A 175 2.22 -9.96 -4.31
CA ARG A 175 3.56 -10.55 -4.30
C ARG A 175 4.37 -10.11 -3.10
N LEU A 176 5.25 -10.99 -2.66
CA LEU A 176 6.12 -10.73 -1.54
C LEU A 176 7.11 -9.62 -1.87
N SER A 177 7.28 -8.69 -0.94
CA SER A 177 8.21 -7.58 -1.05
C SER A 177 9.24 -7.60 0.08
N MET A 178 10.48 -7.22 -0.24
CA MET A 178 11.52 -7.08 0.77
C MET A 178 11.24 -5.88 1.67
N LEU A 179 11.05 -6.12 2.96
CA LEU A 179 10.90 -5.08 3.98
C LEU A 179 12.25 -4.76 4.64
N SER A 180 12.41 -3.55 5.20
CA SER A 180 13.59 -3.19 5.99
C SER A 180 13.66 -4.00 7.28
N ARG A 181 14.86 -4.32 7.77
CA ARG A 181 15.01 -4.97 9.09
C ARG A 181 14.62 -4.01 10.21
N LEU A 182 13.92 -4.50 11.23
CA LEU A 182 13.74 -3.73 12.45
C LEU A 182 15.08 -3.73 13.22
N PRO A 183 15.58 -2.57 13.67
CA PRO A 183 16.79 -2.53 14.48
C PRO A 183 16.54 -3.12 15.88
N LYS A 184 17.55 -3.77 16.47
CA LYS A 184 17.50 -4.20 17.89
C LYS A 184 17.31 -3.02 18.83
N ILE A 185 17.98 -1.91 18.52
CA ILE A 185 17.91 -0.67 19.29
C ILE A 185 16.57 0.00 19.01
N GLY A 186 15.77 0.22 20.05
CA GLY A 186 14.42 0.79 19.91
C GLY A 186 13.37 -0.23 19.47
N PHE A 187 13.67 -1.54 19.52
CA PHE A 187 12.68 -2.58 19.25
C PHE A 187 11.59 -2.59 20.32
N THR A 188 10.35 -2.40 19.90
CA THR A 188 9.18 -2.40 20.78
C THR A 188 8.15 -3.43 20.31
N ASN A 189 7.28 -3.84 21.23
CA ASN A 189 6.14 -4.69 20.91
C ASN A 189 5.24 -4.07 19.83
N SER A 190 5.01 -2.75 19.90
CA SER A 190 4.22 -2.04 18.88
C SER A 190 4.84 -2.09 17.48
N LEU A 191 6.17 -2.07 17.36
CA LEU A 191 6.85 -2.28 16.08
C LEU A 191 6.71 -3.72 15.59
N LEU A 192 6.82 -4.70 16.49
CA LEU A 192 6.63 -6.11 16.16
C LEU A 192 5.20 -6.38 15.67
N VAL A 193 4.17 -5.86 16.33
CA VAL A 193 2.76 -5.98 15.89
C VAL A 193 2.58 -5.43 14.48
N LYS A 194 3.08 -4.22 14.20
CA LYS A 194 3.02 -3.63 12.85
C LYS A 194 3.70 -4.51 11.81
N ARG A 195 4.83 -5.11 12.14
CA ARG A 195 5.58 -6.01 11.26
C ARG A 195 4.84 -7.33 11.01
N ILE A 196 4.21 -7.91 12.03
CA ILE A 196 3.37 -9.11 11.88
C ILE A 196 2.22 -8.82 10.91
N LEU A 197 1.54 -7.68 11.08
CA LEU A 197 0.45 -7.26 10.19
C LEU A 197 0.93 -7.05 8.74
N GLN A 198 2.10 -6.45 8.54
CA GLN A 198 2.72 -6.30 7.22
C GLN A 198 2.90 -7.65 6.52
N TRP A 199 3.47 -8.64 7.22
CA TRP A 199 3.68 -9.97 6.65
C TRP A 199 2.35 -10.69 6.37
N ARG A 200 1.37 -10.59 7.26
CA ARG A 200 0.02 -11.14 7.03
C ARG A 200 -0.66 -10.52 5.81
N ARG A 201 -0.55 -9.21 5.62
CA ARG A 201 -1.08 -8.49 4.43
C ARG A 201 -0.37 -8.88 3.14
N MET A 202 0.86 -9.41 3.23
CA MET A 202 1.57 -10.04 2.11
C MET A 202 1.15 -11.50 1.85
N GLY A 203 0.19 -12.01 2.63
CA GLY A 203 -0.30 -13.39 2.58
C GLY A 203 0.59 -14.41 3.29
N LEU A 204 1.55 -13.97 4.11
CA LEU A 204 2.41 -14.88 4.88
C LEU A 204 1.73 -15.33 6.17
N ASP A 205 1.79 -16.62 6.45
CA ASP A 205 1.50 -17.19 7.75
C ASP A 205 2.73 -17.05 8.65
N VAL A 206 2.66 -16.06 9.55
CA VAL A 206 3.70 -15.74 10.53
C VAL A 206 3.27 -16.10 11.95
N SER A 207 2.35 -17.05 12.10
CA SER A 207 1.86 -17.48 13.42
C SER A 207 2.97 -17.90 14.39
N GLU A 208 4.08 -18.43 13.87
CA GLU A 208 5.28 -18.78 14.66
C GLU A 208 5.88 -17.60 15.44
N VAL A 209 5.71 -16.34 14.99
CA VAL A 209 6.29 -15.16 15.67
C VAL A 209 5.35 -14.55 16.71
N GLU A 210 4.07 -14.90 16.71
CA GLU A 210 3.08 -14.34 17.64
C GLU A 210 3.44 -14.52 19.13
N PRO A 211 4.02 -15.65 19.58
CA PRO A 211 4.45 -15.81 20.96
C PRO A 211 5.44 -14.73 21.43
N ALA A 212 6.25 -14.13 20.53
CA ALA A 212 7.17 -13.05 20.86
C ALA A 212 6.47 -11.79 21.39
N LEU A 213 5.18 -11.63 21.12
CA LEU A 213 4.40 -10.51 21.67
C LEU A 213 4.24 -10.59 23.19
N ASN A 214 4.46 -11.75 23.80
CA ASN A 214 4.38 -11.95 25.24
C ASN A 214 5.75 -12.11 25.91
N TYR A 215 6.84 -11.97 25.14
CA TYR A 215 8.21 -12.12 25.64
C TYR A 215 8.83 -10.78 26.02
N ASP A 216 9.92 -10.83 26.78
CA ASP A 216 10.78 -9.69 27.02
C ASP A 216 11.46 -9.24 25.72
N SER A 217 11.89 -7.97 25.67
CA SER A 217 12.40 -7.32 24.44
C SER A 217 13.53 -8.10 23.75
N GLU A 218 14.45 -8.72 24.52
CA GLU A 218 15.55 -9.49 23.95
C GLU A 218 15.08 -10.80 23.29
N ASP A 219 14.27 -11.58 23.99
CA ASP A 219 13.75 -12.87 23.49
C ASP A 219 12.77 -12.66 22.34
N ALA A 220 11.95 -11.60 22.43
CA ALA A 220 11.06 -11.18 21.36
C ALA A 220 11.85 -10.83 20.08
N TYR A 221 12.94 -10.07 20.22
CA TYR A 221 13.80 -9.71 19.08
C TYR A 221 14.53 -10.94 18.51
N ALA A 222 14.95 -11.88 19.35
CA ALA A 222 15.59 -13.11 18.92
C ALA A 222 14.65 -13.96 18.06
N LEU A 223 13.42 -14.20 18.52
CA LEU A 223 12.42 -14.93 17.72
C LEU A 223 12.05 -14.18 16.44
N TYR A 224 11.83 -12.87 16.53
CA TYR A 224 11.59 -12.01 15.36
C TYR A 224 12.69 -12.16 14.31
N SER A 225 13.96 -12.13 14.71
CA SER A 225 15.09 -12.19 13.79
C SER A 225 15.16 -13.52 13.04
N VAL A 226 14.82 -14.64 13.69
CA VAL A 226 14.75 -15.95 13.05
C VAL A 226 13.66 -15.99 11.99
N ILE A 227 12.46 -15.48 12.32
CA ILE A 227 11.35 -15.44 11.37
C ILE A 227 11.60 -14.43 10.24
N GLU A 228 12.23 -13.29 10.53
CA GLU A 228 12.62 -12.29 9.51
C GLU A 228 13.54 -12.90 8.45
N GLU A 229 14.50 -13.72 8.87
CA GLU A 229 15.40 -14.42 7.95
C GLU A 229 14.64 -15.45 7.10
N LYS A 230 13.69 -16.21 7.70
CA LYS A 230 12.79 -17.08 6.92
C LYS A 230 11.99 -16.29 5.88
N VAL A 231 11.41 -15.16 6.27
CA VAL A 231 10.62 -14.30 5.38
C VAL A 231 11.46 -13.79 4.21
N ARG A 232 12.70 -13.36 4.46
CA ARG A 232 13.61 -12.93 3.39
C ARG A 232 13.88 -14.03 2.38
N ARG A 233 14.21 -15.23 2.86
CA ARG A 233 14.47 -16.41 2.01
C ARG A 233 13.27 -16.74 1.14
N VAL A 234 12.05 -16.72 1.68
CA VAL A 234 10.85 -17.00 0.87
C VAL A 234 10.51 -15.88 -0.11
N VAL A 235 10.83 -14.60 0.19
CA VAL A 235 10.68 -13.49 -0.76
C VAL A 235 11.60 -13.70 -1.96
N GLU A 236 12.85 -14.11 -1.73
CA GLU A 236 13.82 -14.41 -2.80
C GLU A 236 13.40 -15.63 -3.63
N LEU A 237 12.91 -16.69 -2.97
CA LEU A 237 12.36 -17.86 -3.65
C LEU A 237 11.14 -17.50 -4.50
N GLU A 238 10.20 -16.73 -3.98
CA GLU A 238 9.00 -16.32 -4.74
C GLU A 238 9.41 -15.54 -5.98
N ASN A 239 10.32 -14.57 -5.83
CA ASN A 239 10.86 -13.83 -6.95
C ASN A 239 11.51 -14.74 -7.99
N TYR A 240 12.32 -15.72 -7.57
CA TYR A 240 12.94 -16.69 -8.47
C TYR A 240 11.89 -17.50 -9.25
N LEU A 241 10.86 -17.99 -8.57
CA LEU A 241 9.78 -18.78 -9.18
C LEU A 241 9.07 -17.97 -10.27
N TYR A 242 8.71 -16.71 -9.99
CA TYR A 242 8.07 -15.86 -10.99
C TYR A 242 8.96 -15.57 -12.20
N HIS A 243 10.27 -15.38 -12.01
CA HIS A 243 11.23 -15.20 -13.11
C HIS A 243 11.40 -16.46 -13.98
N HIS A 244 11.15 -17.64 -13.42
CA HIS A 244 11.33 -18.93 -14.11
C HIS A 244 10.00 -19.65 -14.37
N LYS A 245 8.88 -18.93 -14.30
CA LYS A 245 7.52 -19.50 -14.39
C LYS A 245 7.32 -20.39 -15.62
N ASP A 246 7.89 -20.03 -16.77
CA ASP A 246 7.75 -20.78 -18.02
C ASP A 246 8.48 -22.13 -18.02
N LYS A 247 9.42 -22.34 -17.09
CA LYS A 247 10.21 -23.58 -16.96
C LYS A 247 9.69 -24.51 -15.87
N ILE A 248 8.72 -24.05 -15.08
CA ILE A 248 8.20 -24.76 -13.91
C ILE A 248 6.78 -25.23 -14.24
N ASP A 249 6.49 -26.49 -13.93
CA ASP A 249 5.13 -27.01 -14.08
C ASP A 249 4.13 -26.23 -13.20
N VAL A 250 2.93 -25.98 -13.71
CA VAL A 250 1.92 -25.15 -13.01
C VAL A 250 1.57 -25.71 -11.64
N LYS A 251 1.45 -27.05 -11.51
CA LYS A 251 1.13 -27.68 -10.23
C LYS A 251 2.29 -27.50 -9.25
N GLU A 252 3.51 -27.67 -9.73
CA GLU A 252 4.73 -27.47 -8.94
C GLU A 252 4.88 -26.02 -8.46
N PHE A 253 4.62 -25.06 -9.35
CA PHE A 253 4.65 -23.64 -9.07
C PHE A 253 3.67 -23.28 -7.95
N THR A 254 2.39 -23.66 -8.09
CA THR A 254 1.35 -23.40 -7.08
C THR A 254 1.66 -24.07 -5.74
N THR A 255 2.15 -25.32 -5.76
CA THR A 255 2.54 -26.03 -4.53
C THR A 255 3.69 -25.32 -3.82
N SER A 256 4.66 -24.81 -4.57
CA SER A 256 5.82 -24.09 -4.03
C SER A 256 5.41 -22.74 -3.45
N LEU A 257 4.52 -22.00 -4.12
CA LEU A 257 3.95 -20.75 -3.59
C LEU A 257 3.20 -20.99 -2.28
N PHE A 258 2.36 -22.03 -2.20
CA PHE A 258 1.64 -22.36 -0.96
C PHE A 258 2.61 -22.61 0.22
N ARG A 259 3.68 -23.36 -0.02
CA ARG A 259 4.72 -23.63 0.99
C ARG A 259 5.47 -22.36 1.41
N ILE A 260 5.79 -21.48 0.45
CA ILE A 260 6.37 -20.15 0.69
C ILE A 260 5.46 -19.33 1.60
N LYS A 261 4.15 -19.27 1.31
CA LYS A 261 3.18 -18.52 2.14
C LYS A 261 3.09 -19.06 3.56
N GLN A 262 3.24 -20.38 3.74
CA GLN A 262 3.24 -21.05 5.04
C GLN A 262 4.61 -21.02 5.76
N LEU A 263 5.65 -20.44 5.15
CA LEU A 263 7.04 -20.47 5.67
C LEU A 263 7.58 -21.89 5.94
N THR A 264 7.12 -22.89 5.19
CA THR A 264 7.47 -24.31 5.41
C THR A 264 8.38 -24.89 4.32
N GLY A 265 9.32 -25.74 4.73
CA GLY A 265 10.16 -26.50 3.80
C GLY A 265 11.07 -25.64 2.91
N ILE A 266 11.49 -24.49 3.43
CA ILE A 266 12.30 -23.50 2.72
C ILE A 266 13.61 -24.12 2.21
N ASP A 267 14.30 -24.89 3.06
CA ASP A 267 15.58 -25.54 2.69
C ASP A 267 15.44 -26.53 1.53
N GLU A 268 14.30 -27.23 1.44
CA GLU A 268 14.02 -28.16 0.34
C GLU A 268 13.75 -27.41 -0.96
N LEU A 269 12.99 -26.30 -0.89
CA LEU A 269 12.71 -25.46 -2.05
C LEU A 269 13.99 -24.81 -2.57
N GLU A 270 14.84 -24.28 -1.69
CA GLU A 270 16.14 -23.71 -2.08
C GLU A 270 17.02 -24.75 -2.73
N LYS A 271 17.15 -25.95 -2.14
CA LYS A 271 17.91 -27.03 -2.77
C LYS A 271 17.34 -27.39 -4.14
N LYS A 272 16.02 -27.40 -4.30
CA LYS A 272 15.39 -27.74 -5.57
C LYS A 272 15.63 -26.68 -6.66
N TYR A 273 15.56 -25.40 -6.29
CA TYR A 273 15.54 -24.31 -7.27
C TYR A 273 16.89 -23.60 -7.45
N TYR A 274 17.78 -23.65 -6.46
CA TYR A 274 19.10 -23.01 -6.51
C TYR A 274 20.26 -23.99 -6.71
N SER A 275 20.02 -25.31 -6.59
CA SER A 275 21.04 -26.27 -6.99
C SER A 275 21.01 -26.42 -8.52
N ASN A 276 21.96 -25.77 -9.19
CA ASN A 276 22.31 -26.06 -10.59
C ASN A 276 22.87 -27.48 -10.71
#